data_AF-A0A2V6PI18-F1
#
_entry.id   AF-A0A2V6PI18-F1
#
_cell.length_a   1.000
_cell.length_b   1.000
_cell.length_c   1.000
_cell.angle_alpha   90.00
_cell.angle_beta   90.00
_cell.angle_gamma   90.00
#
_symmetry.space_group_name_H-M   'P 1'
#
loop_
_entity.id
_entity.type
_entity.pdbx_description
1 polymer ?
#
loop_
_entity_poly.entity_id
_entity_poly.type
_entity_poly.pdbx_seq_one_letter_code
_entity_poly.pdbx_strand_id
1 'polypeptide(L)' 'MKEPGAILLVACYELGHQPLAVAWPAAFLERAGYRPAVMDISVTPFDEEKARHARVVAISVPMHTA' A
#
# COMPACT_ATOMS: atom_id res chain seq x y z
N MET A 1 -3.50 11.85 -10.59
CA MET A 1 -3.58 10.99 -9.38
C MET A 1 -4.71 9.97 -9.42
N LYS A 2 -5.79 10.15 -10.21
CA LYS A 2 -6.89 9.16 -10.28
C LYS A 2 -6.65 8.01 -11.28
N GLU A 3 -5.52 8.04 -11.98
CA GLU A 3 -5.05 6.93 -12.82
C GLU A 3 -4.78 5.68 -11.95
N PRO A 4 -5.11 4.47 -12.44
CA PRO A 4 -4.78 3.22 -11.76
C PRO A 4 -3.31 3.16 -11.36
N GLY A 5 -3.03 2.84 -10.10
CA GLY A 5 -1.67 2.66 -9.58
C GLY A 5 -0.87 3.95 -9.37
N ALA A 6 -1.44 5.13 -9.60
CA ALA A 6 -0.75 6.39 -9.34
C ALA A 6 -0.47 6.65 -7.85
N ILE A 7 -1.17 5.95 -6.95
CA ILE A 7 -0.88 5.89 -5.52
C ILE A 7 -0.53 4.43 -5.20
N LEU A 8 0.60 4.21 -4.55
CA LEU A 8 1.02 2.89 -4.09
C LEU A 8 1.03 2.87 -2.55
N LEU A 9 0.30 1.92 -1.98
CA LEU A 9 0.30 1.64 -0.55
C LEU A 9 1.12 0.37 -0.31
N VAL A 10 2.15 0.47 0.53
CA VAL A 10 3.08 -0.64 0.83
C VAL A 10 2.91 -1.06 2.28
N ALA A 11 2.62 -2.34 2.52
CA ALA A 11 2.67 -2.95 3.84
C ALA A 11 4.02 -3.66 4.00
N CYS A 12 4.81 -3.28 5.01
CA CYS A 12 6.12 -3.87 5.24
C CYS A 12 6.06 -5.15 6.07
N TYR A 13 5.14 -5.23 7.04
CA TYR A 13 4.96 -6.38 7.92
C TYR A 13 3.74 -6.16 8.80
N GLU A 14 2.89 -7.17 8.98
CA GLU A 14 1.68 -7.07 9.79
C GLU A 14 1.59 -8.20 10.84
N LEU A 15 2.73 -8.73 11.30
CA LEU A 15 2.78 -9.81 12.31
C LEU A 15 1.96 -11.07 11.96
N GLY A 16 1.74 -11.34 10.67
CA GLY A 16 0.89 -12.45 10.21
C GLY A 16 -0.62 -12.17 10.28
N HIS A 17 -1.02 -10.93 10.57
CA HIS A 17 -2.40 -10.47 10.45
C HIS A 17 -2.76 -10.07 9.01
N GLN A 18 -4.07 -9.94 8.76
CA GLN A 18 -4.55 -9.32 7.52
C GLN A 18 -4.00 -7.89 7.42
N PRO A 19 -3.63 -7.41 6.22
CA PRO A 19 -2.95 -6.14 6.03
C PRO A 19 -3.91 -4.94 6.10
N LEU A 20 -4.61 -4.83 7.23
CA LEU A 20 -5.62 -3.81 7.48
C LEU A 20 -5.01 -2.41 7.40
N ALA A 21 -3.75 -2.24 7.82
CA ALA A 21 -3.06 -0.96 7.80
C ALA A 21 -3.02 -0.30 6.40
N VAL A 22 -3.01 -1.09 5.32
CA VAL A 22 -3.10 -0.61 3.93
C VAL A 22 -4.46 -0.84 3.29
N ALA A 23 -5.28 -1.76 3.80
CA ALA A 23 -6.62 -2.01 3.28
C ALA A 23 -7.60 -0.86 3.56
N TRP A 24 -7.61 -0.30 4.77
CA TRP A 24 -8.54 0.79 5.11
C TRP A 24 -8.20 2.12 4.37
N PRO A 25 -6.92 2.53 4.21
CA PRO A 25 -6.59 3.69 3.39
C PRO A 25 -6.88 3.45 1.91
N ALA A 26 -6.70 2.23 1.40
CA ALA A 26 -7.08 1.88 0.03
C ALA A 26 -8.59 2.14 -0.18
N ALA A 27 -9.44 1.58 0.69
CA ALA A 27 -10.89 1.77 0.62
C ALA A 27 -11.30 3.25 0.77
N PHE A 28 -10.63 4.00 1.64
CA PHE A 28 -10.85 5.45 1.78
C PHE A 28 -10.54 6.21 0.47
N LEU A 29 -9.39 5.92 -0.14
CA LEU A 29 -8.97 6.52 -1.40
C LEU A 29 -9.89 6.13 -2.57
N GLU A 30 -10.29 4.86 -2.64
CA GLU A 30 -11.25 4.36 -3.63
C GLU A 30 -12.59 5.09 -3.55
N ARG A 31 -13.12 5.30 -2.35
CA ARG A 31 -14.36 6.09 -2.13
C ARG A 31 -14.22 7.54 -2.60
N ALA A 32 -13.02 8.11 -2.56
CA ALA A 32 -12.73 9.44 -3.11
C ALA A 32 -12.45 9.44 -4.64
N GLY A 33 -12.59 8.28 -5.29
CA GLY A 33 -12.42 8.10 -6.73
C GLY A 33 -10.97 7.94 -7.20
N TYR A 34 -10.05 7.63 -6.28
CA TYR A 34 -8.70 7.20 -6.63
C TYR A 34 -8.68 5.70 -6.93
N ARG A 35 -7.58 5.23 -7.51
CA ARG A 35 -7.36 3.82 -7.84
C ARG A 35 -5.99 3.38 -7.33
N PRO A 36 -5.81 3.27 -6.00
CA PRO A 36 -4.52 2.91 -5.42
C PRO A 36 -4.14 1.47 -5.79
N ALA A 37 -2.84 1.23 -5.94
CA ALA A 37 -2.27 -0.10 -5.92
C ALA A 37 -1.85 -0.45 -4.48
N VAL A 38 -1.95 -1.73 -4.11
CA VAL A 38 -1.50 -2.24 -2.83
C VAL A 38 -0.40 -3.28 -3.07
N MET A 39 0.65 -3.23 -2.24
CA MET A 39 1.74 -4.20 -2.24
C MET A 39 2.06 -4.59 -0.80
N ASP A 40 1.93 -5.88 -0.49
CA ASP A 40 2.39 -6.42 0.78
C ASP A 40 3.73 -7.11 0.56
N ILE A 41 4.81 -6.44 0.98
CA ILE A 41 6.18 -6.95 0.78
C ILE A 41 6.57 -8.00 1.82
N SER A 42 5.73 -8.24 2.83
CA SER A 42 5.92 -9.33 3.79
C SER A 42 5.42 -10.68 3.25
N VAL A 43 4.52 -10.65 2.26
CA VAL A 43 3.92 -11.84 1.64
C VAL A 43 4.38 -12.02 0.20
N THR A 44 4.60 -10.94 -0.55
CA THR A 44 4.96 -10.97 -1.97
C THR A 44 6.27 -10.22 -2.23
N PRO A 45 7.09 -10.61 -3.23
CA PRO A 45 8.28 -9.86 -3.60
C PRO A 45 7.97 -8.42 -3.99
N PHE A 46 8.93 -7.53 -3.77
CA PHE A 46 8.83 -6.14 -4.20
C PHE A 46 8.70 -6.05 -5.73
N ASP A 47 7.71 -5.29 -6.19
CA ASP A 47 7.42 -5.06 -7.61
C ASP A 47 7.88 -3.64 -7.99
N GLU A 48 9.06 -3.56 -8.60
CA GLU A 48 9.68 -2.29 -8.99
C GLU A 48 8.86 -1.51 -10.00
N GLU A 49 8.10 -2.18 -10.86
CA GLU A 49 7.29 -1.52 -11.89
C GLU A 49 6.11 -0.77 -11.27
N LYS A 50 5.47 -1.35 -10.25
CA LYS A 50 4.45 -0.63 -9.46
C LYS A 50 5.02 0.60 -8.78
N ALA A 51 6.22 0.49 -8.23
CA ALA A 51 6.88 1.62 -7.57
C ALA A 51 7.28 2.72 -8.55
N ARG A 52 7.78 2.35 -9.74
CA ARG A 52 8.15 3.29 -10.81
C ARG A 52 6.94 4.03 -11.38
N HIS A 53 5.81 3.34 -11.50
CA HIS A 53 4.56 3.92 -12.00
C HIS A 53 3.89 4.86 -10.98
N ALA A 54 4.08 4.60 -9.68
CA ALA A 54 3.47 5.37 -8.62
C ALA A 54 3.98 6.82 -8.58
N ARG A 55 3.05 7.76 -8.43
CA ARG A 55 3.35 9.19 -8.22
C ARG A 55 3.49 9.54 -6.74
N VAL A 56 2.84 8.76 -5.89
CA VAL A 56 2.92 8.83 -4.43
C VAL A 56 3.05 7.41 -3.89
N VAL A 57 4.00 7.20 -2.99
CA VAL A 57 4.17 5.94 -2.26
C VAL A 57 3.95 6.22 -0.77
N ALA A 58 3.03 5.51 -0.15
CA ALA A 58 2.81 5.53 1.29
C ALA A 58 3.18 4.16 1.86
N ILE A 59 4.00 4.15 2.91
CA ILE A 59 4.58 2.94 3.46
C ILE A 59 4.11 2.78 4.91
N SER A 60 3.43 1.67 5.20
CA SER A 60 3.09 1.24 6.55
C SER A 60 4.29 0.52 7.16
N VAL A 61 4.94 1.18 8.12
CA VAL A 61 6.08 0.67 8.89
C VAL A 61 5.69 0.55 10.37
N PRO A 62 4.88 -0.44 10.76
CA PRO A 62 4.52 -0.62 12.15
C PRO A 62 5.79 -0.90 12.97
N MET A 63 6.01 -0.06 13.97
CA MET A 63 7.07 -0.23 14.96
C MET A 63 6.47 -0.94 16.16
N HIS A 64 6.82 -2.20 16.39
CA HIS A 64 6.41 -2.97 17.56
C HIS A 64 7.41 -2.89 18.73
N THR A 65 8.21 -1.83 18.79
CA THR A 65 9.09 -1.59 19.95
C THR A 65 8.34 -0.79 21.02
N ALA A 66 8.03 -1.46 22.12
CA ALA A 66 8.23 -0.89 23.45
C ALA A 66 9.53 -1.49 23.99
#